data_AF-A0A961WJS8-F1
#
_entry.id   AF-A0A961WJS8-F1
#
_cell.length_a   1.000
_cell.length_b   1.000
_cell.length_c   1.000
_cell.angle_alpha   90.00
_cell.angle_beta   90.00
_cell.angle_gamma   90.00
#
_symmetry.space_group_name_H-M   'P 1'
#
loop_
_entity.id
_entity.type
_entity.pdbx_description
1 polymer ?
#
loop_
_entity_poly.entity_id
_entity_poly.type
_entity_poly.pdbx_seq_one_letter_code
_entity_poly.pdbx_strand_id
1 'polypeptide(L)' 'MIVVVTLVMLASGLLAGFLSHIKNRDVSYWAAWGFLFPPSLIVLFMLGTNTGPRPRRPTLDEEDRMHL' A
#
# COMPACT_ATOMS: atom_id res chain seq x y z
N MET A 1 -7.32 -18.99 16.97
CA MET A 1 -7.75 -17.59 16.72
C MET A 1 -6.64 -16.74 16.09
N ILE A 2 -5.40 -16.78 16.62
CA ILE A 2 -4.26 -16.03 16.06
C ILE A 2 -4.00 -16.32 14.57
N VAL A 3 -4.07 -17.59 14.15
CA VAL A 3 -3.83 -18.01 12.76
C VAL A 3 -4.80 -17.33 11.79
N VAL A 4 -6.09 -17.26 12.15
CA VAL A 4 -7.10 -16.62 11.30
C VAL A 4 -6.79 -15.13 11.16
N VAL A 5 -6.44 -14.46 12.25
CA VAL A 5 -6.05 -13.04 12.23
C VAL A 5 -4.83 -12.83 11.34
N THR A 6 -3.79 -13.65 11.47
CA THR A 6 -2.59 -13.57 10.64
C THR A 6 -2.89 -13.77 9.16
N LEU A 7 -3.72 -14.76 8.81
CA LEU A 7 -4.14 -14.99 7.43
C LEU A 7 -4.91 -13.79 6.86
N VAL A 8 -5.80 -13.19 7.65
CA VAL A 8 -6.53 -11.98 7.25
C VAL A 8 -5.56 -10.81 7.03
N MET A 9 -4.59 -10.60 7.90
CA MET A 9 -3.58 -9.54 7.75
C MET A 9 -2.75 -9.75 6.49
N LEU A 10 -2.23 -10.96 6.26
CA LEU A 10 -1.43 -11.26 5.07
C LEU A 10 -2.24 -11.10 3.77
N ALA A 11 -3.45 -11.66 3.72
CA ALA A 11 -4.32 -11.55 2.56
C ALA A 11 -4.68 -10.08 2.28
N SER A 12 -4.98 -9.31 3.32
CA SER A 12 -5.31 -7.91 3.22
C SER A 12 -4.14 -7.06 2.71
N GLY A 13 -2.90 -7.29 3.20
CA GLY A 13 -1.72 -6.60 2.69
C GLY A 13 -1.47 -6.85 1.20
N LEU A 14 -1.60 -8.10 0.76
CA LEU A 14 -1.45 -8.48 -0.64
C LEU A 14 -2.53 -7.84 -1.52
N LEU A 15 -3.79 -7.91 -1.09
CA LEU A 15 -4.92 -7.33 -1.81
C LEU A 15 -4.81 -5.79 -1.89
N ALA A 16 -4.37 -5.12 -0.82
CA ALA A 16 -4.18 -3.69 -0.82
C ALA A 16 -3.01 -3.25 -1.72
N GLY A 17 -1.90 -4.00 -1.73
CA GLY A 17 -0.79 -3.78 -2.66
C GLY A 17 -1.21 -3.94 -4.12
N PHE A 18 -2.02 -4.95 -4.42
CA PHE A 18 -2.54 -5.17 -5.77
C PHE A 18 -3.52 -4.08 -6.20
N LEU A 19 -4.49 -3.73 -5.34
CA LEU A 19 -5.50 -2.73 -5.64
C LEU A 19 -4.90 -1.33 -5.79
N SER A 20 -3.90 -0.99 -4.98
CA SER A 20 -3.17 0.29 -5.10
C SER A 20 -2.36 0.36 -6.40
N HIS A 21 -1.81 -0.76 -6.88
CA HIS A 21 -1.14 -0.79 -8.19
C HIS A 21 -2.10 -0.46 -9.32
N ILE A 22 -3.30 -1.07 -9.33
CA ILE A 22 -4.36 -0.78 -10.32
C ILE A 22 -4.83 0.66 -10.23
N LYS A 23 -4.99 1.18 -9.01
CA LYS A 23 -5.48 2.54 -8.76
C LYS A 23 -4.41 3.62 -8.87
N ASN A 24 -3.22 3.29 -9.37
CA ASN A 24 -2.07 4.19 -9.53
C ASN A 24 -1.70 4.93 -8.22
N ARG A 25 -1.72 4.19 -7.11
CA ARG A 25 -1.36 4.66 -5.77
C ARG A 25 -0.10 4.00 -5.26
N ASP A 26 0.45 4.53 -4.18
CA ASP A 26 1.67 4.00 -3.55
C ASP A 26 1.45 2.57 -3.03
N VAL A 27 2.12 1.61 -3.66
CA VAL A 27 1.94 0.18 -3.39
C VAL A 27 2.44 -0.18 -2.00
N SER A 28 3.61 0.32 -1.61
CA SER A 28 4.24 -0.01 -0.33
C SER A 28 3.44 0.56 0.84
N TYR A 29 2.94 1.78 0.71
CA TYR A 29 2.06 2.42 1.70
C TYR A 29 0.78 1.60 1.91
N TRP A 30 0.05 1.30 0.83
CA TRP A 30 -1.22 0.59 0.93
C TRP A 30 -1.06 -0.88 1.32
N ALA A 31 0.00 -1.56 0.89
CA ALA A 31 0.30 -2.91 1.35
C ALA A 31 0.60 -2.96 2.86
N ALA A 32 1.37 -2.00 3.39
CA ALA A 32 1.68 -1.91 4.81
C ALA A 32 0.41 -1.65 5.64
N TRP A 33 -0.44 -0.71 5.20
CA TRP A 33 -1.72 -0.43 5.87
C TRP A 33 -2.71 -1.59 5.78
N GLY A 34 -2.79 -2.26 4.63
CA GLY A 34 -3.62 -3.45 4.45
C GLY A 34 -3.19 -4.59 5.37
N PHE A 35 -1.89 -4.76 5.60
CA PHE A 35 -1.35 -5.75 6.52
C PHE A 35 -1.62 -5.40 7.99
N LEU A 36 -1.28 -4.17 8.40
CA LEU A 36 -1.37 -3.73 9.79
C LEU A 36 -2.81 -3.53 10.26
N PHE A 37 -3.66 -2.97 9.39
CA PHE A 37 -5.05 -2.65 9.68
C PHE A 37 -5.93 -3.10 8.51
N PRO A 38 -6.39 -4.36 8.49
CA PRO A 38 -7.15 -4.91 7.37
C PRO A 38 -8.36 -4.09 6.91
N PRO A 39 -9.13 -3.42 7.79
CA PRO A 39 -10.23 -2.56 7.36
C PRO A 39 -9.82 -1.38 6.47
N SER A 40 -8.53 -0.97 6.42
CA SER A 40 -8.02 0.06 5.51
C SER A 40 -8.27 -0.27 4.03
N LEU A 41 -8.44 -1.55 3.70
CA LEU A 41 -8.73 -2.02 2.34
C LEU A 41 -10.08 -1.48 1.83
N ILE A 42 -11.05 -1.25 2.73
CA ILE A 42 -12.33 -0.62 2.41
C ILE A 42 -12.10 0.82 1.96
N VAL A 43 -11.24 1.56 2.66
CA VAL A 43 -10.89 2.94 2.29
C VAL A 43 -10.21 2.97 0.92
N LEU A 44 -9.26 2.06 0.67
CA LEU A 44 -8.62 1.92 -0.64
C LEU A 44 -9.63 1.57 -1.74
N PHE A 45 -10.60 0.72 -1.43
CA PHE A 45 -11.65 0.34 -2.37
C PHE A 45 -12.56 1.52 -2.72
N MET A 46 -12.89 2.38 -1.77
CA MET A 46 -13.70 3.58 -2.01
C MET A 46 -12.93 4.69 -2.76
N LEU A 47 -11.61 4.75 -2.60
CA LEU A 47 -10.78 5.75 -3.25
C LEU A 47 -10.77 5.59 -4.78
N GLY A 48 -10.93 6.69 -5.52
CA GLY A 48 -10.79 6.70 -6.97
C GLY A 48 -9.36 6.39 -7.45
N THR A 49 -9.25 5.96 -8.71
CA THR A 49 -7.97 5.83 -9.41
C THR A 49 -7.30 7.19 -9.53
N ASN A 50 -6.01 7.26 -9.22
CA ASN A 50 -5.23 8.48 -9.38
C ASN A 50 -4.86 8.68 -10.86
N THR A 51 -5.35 9.76 -11.46
CA THR A 51 -5.10 10.11 -12.87
C THR A 51 -3.81 10.91 -13.07
N GLY A 52 -3.18 11.37 -12.00
CA GLY A 52 -1.91 12.09 -12.05
C GLY A 52 -0.68 11.18 -12.27
N PRO A 53 0.51 11.77 -12.40
CA PRO A 53 1.77 11.02 -12.37
C PRO A 53 1.79 10.10 -11.16
N ARG A 54 2.21 8.84 -11.35
CA ARG A 54 2.32 7.88 -10.25
C ARG A 54 3.19 8.50 -9.16
N PRO A 55 2.75 8.53 -7.89
CA PRO A 55 3.61 8.95 -6.80
C PRO A 55 4.83 8.01 -6.78
N ARG A 56 5.97 8.49 -7.28
CA ARG A 56 7.24 7.79 -7.17
C ARG A 56 7.82 8.21 -5.84
N ARG A 57 7.80 7.28 -4.88
CA ARG A 57 8.60 7.46 -3.67
C ARG A 57 10.07 7.42 -4.10
N PRO A 58 10.90 8.41 -3.72
CA PRO A 58 12.33 8.37 -4.01
C PRO A 58 12.93 7.09 -3.43
N THR A 59 13.93 6.54 -4.11
CA THR A 59 14.69 5.43 -3.52
C THR A 59 15.55 5.94 -2.37
N LEU A 60 15.94 5.05 -1.46
CA LEU A 60 16.84 5.42 -0.35
C LEU A 60 18.13 6.08 -0.87
N ASP A 61 18.70 5.55 -1.94
CA ASP A 61 19.89 6.11 -2.60
C ASP A 61 19.66 7.50 -3.23
N GLU A 62 18.43 7.79 -3.66
CA GLU A 62 18.04 9.12 -4.18
C GLU A 62 17.89 10.12 -3.01
N GLU A 63 17.34 9.68 -1.87
CA GLU A 63 17.23 10.48 -0.64
C GLU A 63 18.62 10.81 -0.08
N ASP A 64 19.51 9.82 0.03
CA ASP A 64 20.89 10.01 0.52
C ASP A 64 21.68 11.03 -0.33
N ARG A 65 21.47 11.05 -1.66
CA ARG A 65 22.11 12.03 -2.55
C ARG A 65 21.55 13.44 -2.41
N MET A 66 20.31 13.61 -1.95
CA MET A 66 19.69 14.93 -1.79
C MET A 66 20.12 15.61 -0.48
N HIS A 67 20.62 14.83 0.48
CA HIS A 67 21.06 15.29 1.81
C HIS A 67 22.58 15.48 1.94
N LEU A 68 23.36 15.19 0.89
CA LEU A 68 24.80 15.43 0.78
C LEU A 68 25.08 16.74 0.02
#